data_AF-X0UET6-F1
#
_entry.id   AF-X0UET6-F1
#
_cell.length_a   1.000
_cell.length_b   1.000
_cell.length_c   1.000
_cell.angle_alpha   90.00
_cell.angle_beta   90.00
_cell.angle_gamma   90.00
#
_symmetry.space_group_name_H-M   'P 1'
#
loop_
_entity.id
_entity.type
_entity.pdbx_description
1 polymer ?
#
loop_
_entity_poly.entity_id
_entity_poly.type
_entity_poly.pdbx_seq_one_letter_code
_entity_poly.pdbx_strand_id
1 'polypeptide(L)' 'KSGLWQQIGPDRMQARGLDEKELQEYYRNRNLLKARITGRHVSNAVLFFAMRQTPTTGATIPVDGGLPDATPR' A
#
# COMPACT_ATOMS: atom_id res chain seq x y z
N LYS A 1 -6.09 -10.10 -9.61
CA LYS A 1 -4.89 -9.62 -8.87
C LYS A 1 -4.03 -8.82 -9.86
N SER A 2 -3.30 -7.79 -9.44
CA SER A 2 -2.63 -6.84 -10.35
C SER A 2 -1.40 -7.37 -11.11
N GLY A 3 -0.94 -8.60 -10.88
CA GLY A 3 0.26 -9.13 -11.54
C GLY A 3 1.60 -8.58 -11.02
N LEU A 4 1.57 -7.49 -10.25
CA LEU A 4 2.77 -6.78 -9.80
C LEU A 4 3.72 -7.65 -8.98
N TRP A 5 3.20 -8.49 -8.08
CA TRP A 5 4.02 -9.38 -7.27
C TRP A 5 4.75 -10.44 -8.11
N GLN A 6 4.14 -10.91 -9.20
CA GLN A 6 4.81 -11.82 -10.13
C GLN A 6 5.94 -11.12 -10.87
N GLN A 7 5.78 -9.83 -11.18
CA GLN A 7 6.77 -9.06 -11.92
C GLN A 7 7.96 -8.62 -11.06
N ILE A 8 7.72 -8.15 -9.83
CA ILE A 8 8.77 -7.56 -8.98
C ILE A 8 9.11 -8.39 -7.73
N GLY A 9 8.32 -9.42 -7.41
CA GLY A 9 8.52 -10.26 -6.24
C GLY A 9 9.88 -10.95 -6.18
N PRO A 10 10.37 -11.59 -7.26
CA PRO A 10 11.66 -12.26 -7.28
C PRO A 10 12.83 -11.37 -6.86
N ASP A 11 12.95 -10.18 -7.48
CA ASP A 11 14.02 -9.23 -7.16
C ASP A 11 13.94 -8.75 -5.70
N ARG A 12 12.72 -8.53 -5.19
CA ARG A 12 12.46 -8.09 -3.81
C ARG A 12 12.77 -9.17 -2.78
N MET A 13 12.48 -10.43 -3.11
CA MET A 13 12.83 -11.61 -2.31
C MET A 13 14.35 -11.76 -2.23
N GLN A 14 15.03 -11.75 -3.38
CA GLN A 14 16.49 -11.91 -3.47
C GLN A 14 17.24 -10.81 -2.70
N ALA A 15 16.82 -9.55 -2.84
CA ALA A 15 17.45 -8.42 -2.15
C ALA A 15 17.35 -8.48 -0.62
N ARG A 16 16.49 -9.36 -0.07
CA ARG A 16 16.21 -9.44 1.36
C ARG A 16 16.39 -10.85 1.95
N GLY A 17 16.71 -11.85 1.11
CA GLY A 17 16.78 -13.25 1.55
C GLY A 17 15.45 -13.78 2.10
N LEU A 18 14.31 -13.35 1.54
CA LEU A 18 12.97 -13.75 1.97
C LEU A 18 12.29 -14.62 0.92
N ASP A 19 11.39 -15.51 1.34
CA ASP A 19 10.44 -16.19 0.47
C ASP A 19 9.20 -15.33 0.15
N GLU A 20 8.26 -15.84 -0.66
CA GLU A 20 7.07 -15.09 -1.07
C GLU A 20 6.16 -14.72 0.11
N LYS A 21 5.98 -15.64 1.06
CA LYS A 21 5.12 -15.41 2.24
C LYS A 21 5.78 -14.43 3.18
N GLU A 22 7.07 -14.61 3.44
CA GLU A 22 7.89 -13.73 4.26
C GLU A 22 7.96 -12.33 3.66
N LEU A 23 8.02 -12.18 2.35
CA LEU A 23 8.01 -10.88 1.69
C LEU A 23 6.68 -10.15 1.90
N GLN A 24 5.55 -10.84 1.73
CA GLN A 24 4.24 -10.22 1.99
C GLN A 24 4.07 -9.85 3.47
N GLU A 25 4.55 -10.70 4.37
CA GLU A 25 4.53 -10.47 5.80
C GLU A 25 5.42 -9.30 6.22
N TYR A 26 6.62 -9.21 5.64
CA TYR A 26 7.54 -8.09 5.81
C TYR A 26 6.87 -6.75 5.44
N TYR A 27 6.21 -6.66 4.28
CA TYR A 27 5.53 -5.43 3.87
C TYR A 27 4.31 -5.09 4.74
N ARG A 28 3.59 -6.11 5.24
CA ARG A 28 2.53 -5.92 6.23
C ARG A 28 3.11 -5.31 7.51
N ASN A 29 4.21 -5.87 8.00
CA ASN A 29 4.82 -5.43 9.25
C ASN A 29 5.53 -4.08 9.15
N ARG A 30 5.79 -3.57 7.94
CA ARG A 30 6.41 -2.25 7.75
C ARG A 30 5.44 -1.10 8.02
N ASN A 31 4.15 -1.26 7.76
CA ASN A 31 3.18 -0.20 8.03
C ASN A 31 2.75 -0.19 9.51
N LEU A 32 2.34 0.97 10.02
CA LEU A 32 1.98 1.17 11.42
C LEU A 32 0.77 0.33 11.83
N LEU A 33 -0.22 0.20 10.93
CA LEU A 33 -1.45 -0.56 11.18
C LEU A 33 -1.28 -2.08 11.11
N LYS A 34 -0.09 -2.58 10.72
CA LYS A 34 0.18 -4.01 10.45
C LYS A 34 -0.87 -4.64 9.53
N ALA A 35 -1.38 -3.84 8.59
CA ALA A 35 -2.50 -4.22 7.74
C ALA A 35 -2.03 -4.66 6.36
N ARG A 36 -2.71 -5.65 5.77
CA ARG A 36 -2.53 -5.97 4.35
C ARG A 36 -3.30 -4.94 3.52
N ILE A 37 -2.57 -4.08 2.80
CA ILE A 37 -3.18 -3.09 1.91
C ILE A 37 -3.46 -3.74 0.55
N THR A 38 -4.68 -3.52 0.03
CA THR A 38 -5.15 -4.14 -1.22
C THR A 38 -5.70 -3.08 -2.17
N GLY A 39 -5.90 -3.46 -3.43
CA GLY A 39 -6.54 -2.60 -4.43
C GLY A 39 -7.93 -2.11 -4.00
N ARG A 40 -8.67 -2.88 -3.18
CA ARG A 40 -9.98 -2.46 -2.66
C ARG A 40 -9.87 -1.23 -1.75
N HIS A 41 -8.81 -1.13 -0.95
CA HIS A 41 -8.60 0.05 -0.10
C HIS A 41 -8.33 1.30 -0.96
N VAL A 42 -7.55 1.14 -2.04
CA VAL A 42 -7.32 2.20 -3.03
C VAL A 42 -8.65 2.61 -3.69
N SER A 43 -9.47 1.65 -4.10
CA SER A 43 -10.79 1.92 -4.68
C SER A 43 -11.71 2.71 -3.73
N ASN A 44 -11.70 2.40 -2.43
CA ASN A 44 -12.48 3.15 -1.44
C ASN A 44 -12.01 4.61 -1.30
N ALA A 45 -10.70 4.87 -1.34
CA ALA A 45 -10.17 6.23 -1.32
C ALA A 45 -10.51 7.02 -2.59
N VAL A 46 -10.48 6.36 -3.76
CA VAL A 46 -10.98 6.96 -5.01
C VAL A 46 -12.47 7.29 -4.89
N LEU A 47 -13.27 6.37 -4.34
CA LEU A 47 -14.70 6.59 -4.13
C LEU A 47 -14.96 7.78 -3.21
N PHE A 48 -14.21 7.93 -2.12
CA PHE A 48 -14.31 9.08 -1.21
C PHE A 48 -14.21 10.42 -1.97
N PHE A 49 -13.22 10.58 -2.85
CA PHE A 49 -13.10 11.78 -3.68
C PHE A 49 -14.23 11.89 -4.71
N ALA A 50 -14.57 10.77 -5.38
CA ALA A 50 -15.58 10.75 -6.42
C ALA A 50 -17.00 11.11 -5.90
N MET A 51 -17.29 10.84 -4.63
CA MET A 51 -18.56 11.19 -3.98
C MET A 51 -18.72 12.69 -3.72
N ARG A 52 -17.64 13.50 -3.82
CA ARG A 52 -17.68 14.97 -3.71
C ARG A 52 -18.43 15.49 -2.47
N GLN A 53 -18.35 14.77 -1.35
CA GLN A 53 -19.05 15.13 -0.11
C GLN A 53 -18.50 16.42 0.54
N THR A 54 -17.33 16.89 0.09
CA THR A 54 -16.69 18.12 0.54
C THR A 54 -16.11 18.87 -0.68
N PRO A 55 -15.89 20.19 -0.60
CA PRO A 55 -15.24 20.96 -1.66
C PRO A 55 -13.70 20.73 -1.67
N THR A 56 -13.28 19.47 -1.79
CA THR A 56 -11.87 19.06 -1.73
C THR A 56 -11.25 18.99 -3.13
N THR A 57 -10.11 19.66 -3.32
CA THR A 57 -9.26 19.59 -4.52
C THR A 57 -7.79 19.74 -4.11
N GLY A 58 -6.86 19.29 -4.96
CA GLY A 58 -5.41 19.36 -4.71
C GLY A 58 -4.89 18.50 -3.54
N ALA A 59 -5.76 17.71 -2.92
CA ALA A 59 -5.41 16.86 -1.78
C ALA A 59 -4.86 15.50 -2.21
N THR A 60 -3.99 14.92 -1.36
CA THR A 60 -3.51 13.54 -1.47
C THR A 60 -3.97 12.76 -0.25
N ILE A 61 -4.56 11.57 -0.46
CA ILE A 61 -4.91 10.65 0.64
C ILE A 61 -3.97 9.45 0.57
N PRO A 62 -3.07 9.26 1.56
CA PRO A 62 -2.21 8.08 1.60
C PRO A 62 -3.04 6.82 1.90
N VAL A 63 -2.76 5.74 1.15
CA VAL A 63 -3.41 4.42 1.31
C VAL A 63 -2.33 3.35 1.44
N ASP A 64 -1.60 3.38 2.55
CA ASP A 64 -0.39 2.57 2.75
C ASP A 64 -0.31 1.93 4.15
N GLY A 65 -1.32 2.13 5.00
CA GLY A 65 -1.34 1.67 6.38
C GLY A 65 -0.45 2.48 7.33
N GLY A 66 0.00 3.66 6.89
CA GLY A 66 0.95 4.52 7.61
C GLY A 66 2.36 3.97 7.50
N LEU A 67 3.03 4.13 6.36
CA LEU A 67 4.46 3.82 6.27
C LEU A 67 5.26 4.93 6.98
N PRO A 68 6.07 4.60 8.02
CA PRO A 68 6.82 5.62 8.77
C PRO A 68 7.76 6.46 7.89
N ASP A 69 8.33 5.87 6.85
CA ASP A 69 9.24 6.56 5.93
C ASP A 69 8.50 7.44 4.90
N ALA A 70 7.16 7.37 4.83
CA ALA A 70 6.34 8.06 3.83
C ALA A 70 5.46 9.18 4.42
N THR A 71 5.35 9.28 5.75
CA THR A 71 4.64 10.39 6.39
C THR A 71 5.41 11.69 6.19
N PRO A 72 4.77 12.79 5.72
CA PRO A 72 5.40 14.10 5.68
C PRO A 72 5.96 14.45 7.07
N ARG A 73 7.19 14.96 7.12
CA ARG A 73 7.71 15.64 8.32
C ARG A 73 7.17 17.05 8.39
#